data_AF-A0A3A4VM90-F1
#
_entry.id   AF-A0A3A4VM90-F1
#
_cell.length_a   1.000
_cell.length_b   1.000
_cell.length_c   1.000
_cell.angle_alpha   90.00
_cell.angle_beta   90.00
_cell.angle_gamma   90.00
#
_symmetry.space_group_name_H-M   'P 1'
#
loop_
_entity.id
_entity.type
_entity.pdbx_description
1 polymer ?
#
loop_
_entity_poly.entity_id
_entity_poly.type
_entity_poly.pdbx_seq_one_letter_code
_entity_poly.pdbx_strand_id
1 'polypeptide(L)' 'MEYLLAALQVLGIFVVAPILVGLTIVKTLEFWGLRTVRRASSNLTCSVDADCPQGFVCVGGRCIPLAEARLG' A
#
# COMPACT_ATOMS: atom_id res chain seq x y z
N MET A 1 -33.00 17.68 34.29
CA MET A 1 -32.69 16.38 33.64
C MET A 1 -32.28 16.52 32.18
N GLU A 2 -32.65 17.60 31.48
CA GLU A 2 -32.31 17.83 30.06
C GLU A 2 -30.80 18.03 29.80
N TYR A 3 -30.05 18.59 30.75
CA TYR A 3 -28.60 18.78 30.63
C TYR A 3 -27.80 17.47 30.60
N LEU A 4 -28.27 16.42 31.30
CA LEU A 4 -27.62 15.12 31.35
C LEU A 4 -27.74 14.36 30.01
N LEU A 5 -28.89 14.51 29.34
CA LEU A 5 -29.13 13.90 28.03
C LEU A 5 -28.25 14.56 26.95
N ALA A 6 -28.14 15.90 26.97
CA ALA A 6 -27.29 16.66 26.06
C ALA A 6 -25.80 16.32 26.25
N ALA A 7 -25.33 16.19 27.50
CA ALA A 7 -23.95 15.80 27.80
C ALA A 7 -23.61 14.40 27.26
N LEU A 8 -24.54 13.45 27.36
CA LEU A 8 -24.35 12.09 26.86
C LEU A 8 -24.27 12.04 25.33
N GLN A 9 -25.05 12.86 24.63
CA GLN A 9 -25.00 12.99 23.16
C GLN A 9 -23.68 13.62 22.69
N VAL A 10 -23.21 14.68 23.36
CA VAL A 10 -21.93 15.34 23.02
C VAL A 10 -20.75 14.40 23.25
N LEU A 11 -20.72 13.69 24.38
CA LEU A 11 -19.69 12.68 24.66
C LEU A 11 -19.73 11.53 23.64
N GLY A 12 -20.93 11.08 23.25
CA GLY A 12 -21.12 10.06 22.22
C GLY A 12 -20.57 10.49 20.85
N ILE A 13 -20.84 11.73 20.42
CA ILE A 13 -20.35 12.24 19.13
C ILE A 13 -18.81 12.36 19.14
N PHE A 14 -18.22 12.91 20.20
CA PHE A 14 -16.77 13.08 20.29
C PHE A 14 -15.99 11.77 20.39
N VAL A 15 -16.59 10.69 20.86
CA VAL A 15 -15.93 9.37 20.94
C VAL A 15 -16.26 8.51 19.72
N VAL A 16 -17.51 8.48 19.26
CA VAL A 16 -17.97 7.60 18.18
C VAL A 16 -17.65 8.15 16.79
N ALA A 17 -17.74 9.46 16.59
CA ALA A 17 -17.44 10.08 15.29
C ALA A 17 -15.97 9.89 14.84
N PRO A 18 -14.93 10.14 15.67
CA PRO A 18 -13.55 9.95 15.22
C PRO A 18 -13.19 8.46 14.99
N ILE A 19 -13.83 7.53 15.70
CA ILE A 19 -13.63 6.09 15.48
C ILE A 19 -14.21 5.68 14.12
N LEU A 20 -15.44 6.10 13.80
CA LEU A 20 -16.06 5.81 12.50
C LEU A 20 -15.35 6.52 11.33
N VAL A 21 -14.93 7.77 11.53
CA VAL A 21 -14.16 8.53 10.52
C VAL A 21 -12.77 7.92 10.32
N GLY A 22 -12.06 7.57 11.39
CA GLY A 22 -10.75 6.91 11.32
C GLY A 22 -10.80 5.56 10.61
N LEU A 23 -11.80 4.73 10.90
CA LEU A 23 -11.97 3.41 10.27
C LEU A 23 -12.36 3.50 8.78
N THR A 24 -13.14 4.51 8.39
CA THR A 24 -13.48 4.74 6.98
C THR A 24 -12.28 5.30 6.19
N ILE A 25 -11.43 6.14 6.79
CA ILE A 25 -10.18 6.61 6.18
C ILE A 25 -9.21 5.45 5.94
N VAL A 26 -8.99 4.58 6.93
CA VAL A 26 -8.13 3.39 6.77
C VAL A 26 -8.65 2.45 5.67
N LYS A 27 -9.97 2.27 5.56
CA LYS A 27 -10.57 1.44 4.49
C LYS A 27 -10.59 2.08 3.10
N THR A 28 -10.58 3.41 3.00
CA THR A 28 -10.65 4.12 1.71
C THR A 28 -9.27 4.42 1.11
N LEU A 29 -8.20 4.42 1.91
CA LEU A 29 -6.81 4.45 1.43
C LEU A 29 -6.41 3.20 0.61
N GLU A 30 -7.17 2.11 0.74
CA GLU A 30 -7.09 0.92 -0.13
C GLU A 30 -7.66 1.15 -1.55
N PHE A 31 -8.51 2.17 -1.74
CA PHE A 31 -9.28 2.32 -2.97
C PHE A 31 -8.60 3.21 -4.03
N TRP A 32 -7.70 4.14 -3.67
CA TRP A 32 -7.15 5.11 -4.64
C TRP A 32 -5.62 5.26 -4.75
N GLY A 33 -4.78 4.64 -3.90
CA GLY A 33 -3.36 5.04 -3.91
C GLY A 33 -2.28 3.99 -3.64
N LEU A 34 -2.55 2.89 -2.93
CA LEU A 34 -1.48 1.98 -2.50
C LEU A 34 -1.39 0.66 -3.29
N ARG A 35 -2.36 0.37 -4.17
CA ARG A 35 -2.30 -0.81 -5.05
C ARG A 35 -1.22 -0.74 -6.12
N THR A 36 -0.70 0.45 -6.44
CA THR A 36 0.26 0.64 -7.53
C THR A 36 1.72 0.59 -7.09
N VAL A 37 2.03 0.70 -5.79
CA VAL A 37 3.41 0.86 -5.30
C VAL A 37 4.00 -0.42 -4.69
N ARG A 38 3.18 -1.40 -4.25
CA ARG A 38 3.68 -2.69 -3.70
C ARG A 38 3.81 -3.82 -4.73
N ARG A 39 4.27 -3.54 -5.95
CA ARG A 39 4.64 -4.61 -6.92
C ARG A 39 5.97 -4.40 -7.65
N ALA A 40 6.86 -3.59 -7.10
CA ALA A 40 8.27 -3.53 -7.55
C ALA A 40 9.25 -3.97 -6.45
N SER A 41 8.77 -4.54 -5.35
CA SER A 41 9.62 -4.96 -4.23
C SER A 41 9.24 -6.35 -3.75
N SER A 42 9.46 -7.36 -4.59
CA SER A 42 9.68 -8.72 -4.10
C SER A 42 10.91 -9.30 -4.79
N ASN A 43 12.04 -8.63 -4.54
CA ASN A 43 13.40 -8.98 -4.93
C ASN A 43 13.89 -8.35 -6.25
N LEU A 44 14.48 -7.15 -6.16
CA LEU A 44 15.36 -6.62 -7.23
C LEU A 44 16.68 -7.41 -7.34
N THR A 45 16.94 -8.32 -6.39
CA THR A 45 18.08 -9.22 -6.41
C THR A 45 17.66 -10.52 -7.07
N CYS A 46 18.46 -10.99 -8.01
CA CYS A 46 18.25 -12.26 -8.70
C CYS A 46 19.50 -13.13 -8.53
N SER A 47 19.31 -14.45 -8.60
CA SER A 47 20.41 -15.41 -8.73
C SER A 47 20.38 -16.10 -10.10
N VAL A 48 19.19 -16.22 -10.69
CA VAL A 48 18.96 -16.80 -12.01
C VAL A 48 17.96 -15.94 -12.80
N ASP A 49 17.99 -16.01 -14.13
CA ASP A 49 17.07 -15.29 -15.02
C ASP A 49 15.60 -15.56 -14.73
N ALA A 50 15.27 -16.75 -14.20
CA ALA A 50 13.91 -17.14 -13.84
C ALA A 50 13.36 -16.40 -12.60
N ASP A 51 14.22 -15.79 -11.78
CA ASP A 51 13.80 -14.92 -10.67
C ASP A 51 13.25 -13.59 -11.19
N CYS A 52 13.65 -13.20 -12.41
CA CYS A 52 13.24 -11.95 -13.02
C CYS A 52 11.93 -12.12 -13.79
N PRO A 53 11.06 -11.08 -13.78
CA PRO A 53 9.84 -11.10 -14.57
C PRO A 53 10.16 -11.16 -16.07
N GLN A 54 9.19 -11.61 -16.87
CA GLN A 54 9.33 -11.69 -18.32
C GLN A 54 9.77 -10.34 -18.90
N GLY A 55 10.78 -10.35 -19.77
CA GLY A 55 11.38 -9.13 -20.30
C GLY A 55 12.65 -8.68 -19.59
N PHE A 56 13.04 -9.32 -18.48
CA PHE A 56 14.25 -9.01 -17.71
C PHE A 56 15.17 -10.25 -17.60
N VAL A 57 16.47 -10.01 -17.45
CA VAL A 57 17.51 -11.02 -17.22
C VAL A 57 18.36 -10.65 -16.02
N CYS A 58 18.96 -11.67 -15.41
CA CYS A 58 19.76 -11.51 -14.21
C CYS A 58 21.22 -11.22 -14.57
N VAL A 59 21.65 -9.97 -14.36
CA VAL A 59 23.04 -9.56 -14.59
C VAL A 59 23.60 -8.91 -13.33
N GLY A 60 24.67 -9.47 -12.79
CA GLY A 60 25.31 -8.96 -11.57
C GLY A 60 24.39 -8.97 -10.35
N GLY A 61 23.48 -9.95 -10.28
CA GLY A 61 22.51 -10.08 -9.21
C GLY A 61 21.36 -9.08 -9.28
N ARG A 62 21.15 -8.41 -10.42
CA ARG A 62 20.05 -7.46 -10.65
C ARG A 62 19.28 -7.81 -11.90
N CYS A 63 17.96 -7.67 -11.85
CA CYS A 63 17.12 -7.79 -13.04
C CYS A 63 17.27 -6.55 -13.92
N ILE A 64 17.92 -6.69 -15.07
CA ILE A 64 18.00 -5.65 -16.11
C ILE A 64 17.13 -6.05 -17.30
N PRO A 65 16.63 -5.11 -18.11
CA PRO A 65 15.75 -5.47 -19.21
C PRO A 65 16.56 -6.12 -20.36
N LEU A 66 15.93 -7.07 -21.04
CA LEU A 66 16.52 -7.82 -22.16
C LEU A 66 16.97 -6.93 -23.32
N ALA A 67 16.36 -5.75 -23.47
CA ALA A 67 16.73 -4.76 -24.47
C ALA A 67 18.15 -4.21 -24.21
N GLU A 68 18.44 -3.85 -22.95
CA GLU A 68 19.75 -3.34 -22.56
C GLU A 68 20.82 -4.43 -22.49
N ALA A 69 20.46 -5.66 -22.11
CA ALA A 69 21.43 -6.76 -21.96
C ALA A 69 22.03 -7.29 -23.27
N ARG A 70 21.34 -7.12 -24.42
CA ARG A 70 21.79 -7.63 -25.73
C ARG A 70 22.67 -6.65 -26.52
N LEU A 71 22.88 -5.44 -26.01
CA LEU A 71 23.64 -4.37 -26.67
C LEU A 71 25.09 -4.25 -26.15
N GLY A 72 25.58 -5.24 -25.41
CA GLY A 72 26.94 -5.29 -24.84
C GLY A 72 27.74 -6.49 -25.32
#